data_AF-A0A1V1X502-F1
#
_entry.id   AF-A0A1V1X502-F1
#
_cell.length_a   1.000
_cell.length_b   1.000
_cell.length_c   1.000
_cell.angle_alpha   90.00
_cell.angle_beta   90.00
_cell.angle_gamma   90.00
#
_symmetry.space_group_name_H-M   'P 1'
#
loop_
_entity.id
_entity.type
_entity.pdbx_description
1 polymer ?
#
loop_
_entity_poly.entity_id
_entity_poly.type
_entity_poly.pdbx_seq_one_letter_code
_entity_poly.pdbx_strand_id
1 'polypeptide(L)'
;MRRRISLQLCGLVLPLCFAGCLLAGCAGLKKWEILQKASNVPPCFELEAVPFYPQKAYQCGPAALAIALNWSGLPISPEALTDEVFTPARKGSLQTALIGAARRHGRIAYLSTGMDVIFSEVAAGHPVIILQNLGLSWYPIWHYTVVVGYDFQQKIVILRSGVTARKLMSFRVFDKTWARSNYWGLLILKPKQLPAVAKENLFLTAVLGLEKAGQSQAAIDGYKTALTRWPESLVALMGLGNGHYALGELKSAELTFRETVRLHPEAGSAFNNLAQILSEQGRKQEALEAAQKAVSLGGPLGAVYQKTLEEIQSGAP
;
A
#
# COMPACT_ATOMS: atom_id res chain seq x y z
N MET A 1 -15.38 -34.61 85.08
CA MET A 1 -15.98 -33.61 84.17
C MET A 1 -15.01 -32.43 84.01
N ARG A 2 -14.10 -32.50 83.03
CA ARG A 2 -13.34 -31.39 82.41
C ARG A 2 -12.42 -32.01 81.34
N ARG A 3 -12.60 -31.60 80.09
CA ARG A 3 -12.01 -32.22 78.88
C ARG A 3 -10.52 -31.89 78.76
N ARG A 4 -9.71 -32.91 78.50
CA ARG A 4 -8.41 -32.83 77.83
C ARG A 4 -8.65 -33.04 76.34
N ILE A 5 -8.05 -32.25 75.45
CA ILE A 5 -7.56 -32.74 74.14
C ILE A 5 -6.26 -32.00 73.81
N SER A 6 -5.23 -32.80 73.55
CA SER A 6 -3.86 -32.44 73.19
C SER A 6 -3.68 -32.37 71.67
N LEU A 7 -2.66 -31.63 71.22
CA LEU A 7 -2.20 -31.52 69.83
C LEU A 7 -1.80 -32.87 69.20
N GLN A 8 -2.01 -33.01 67.88
CA GLN A 8 -1.05 -33.67 66.98
C GLN A 8 -1.26 -33.24 65.51
N LEU A 9 -0.15 -32.87 64.86
CA LEU A 9 -0.01 -32.61 63.43
C LEU A 9 -0.16 -33.91 62.62
N CYS A 10 -0.80 -33.87 61.44
CA CYS A 10 -0.28 -34.52 60.21
C CYS A 10 -1.17 -34.25 58.97
N GLY A 11 -0.52 -33.82 57.87
CA GLY A 11 -0.87 -34.17 56.48
C GLY A 11 -2.13 -33.60 55.84
N LEU A 12 -1.98 -32.60 54.94
CA LEU A 12 -1.96 -32.83 53.48
C LEU A 12 -1.85 -31.50 52.73
N VAL A 13 -0.86 -31.44 51.85
CA VAL A 13 -0.59 -30.39 50.86
C VAL A 13 -1.22 -30.83 49.54
N LEU A 14 -2.03 -29.94 48.91
CA LEU A 14 -2.47 -29.86 47.49
C LEU A 14 -2.99 -31.14 46.75
N PRO A 15 -4.02 -31.04 45.87
CA PRO A 15 -3.91 -30.22 44.67
C PRO A 15 -5.21 -29.54 44.19
N LEU A 16 -5.14 -28.23 43.97
CA LEU A 16 -6.19 -27.45 43.31
C LEU A 16 -5.55 -26.53 42.26
N CYS A 17 -4.86 -27.11 41.27
CA CYS A 17 -4.18 -26.33 40.23
C CYS A 17 -3.96 -27.04 38.88
N PHE A 18 -4.80 -28.01 38.47
CA PHE A 18 -4.58 -28.73 37.20
C PHE A 18 -5.75 -28.74 36.20
N ALA A 19 -6.71 -27.82 36.30
CA ALA A 19 -7.85 -27.77 35.37
C ALA A 19 -7.86 -26.54 34.42
N GLY A 20 -6.87 -25.66 34.45
CA GLY A 20 -6.90 -24.38 33.73
C GLY A 20 -6.26 -24.34 32.33
N CYS A 21 -5.58 -25.39 31.87
CA CYS A 21 -4.67 -25.27 30.69
C CYS A 21 -5.17 -25.90 29.37
N LEU A 22 -6.41 -26.37 29.25
CA LEU A 22 -6.82 -27.11 28.04
C LEU A 22 -7.73 -26.37 27.05
N LEU A 23 -8.17 -25.13 27.31
CA LEU A 23 -9.13 -24.45 26.42
C LEU A 23 -8.54 -23.43 25.44
N ALA A 24 -7.23 -23.13 25.49
CA ALA A 24 -6.60 -22.18 24.57
C ALA A 24 -6.20 -22.77 23.20
N GLY A 25 -6.34 -24.08 23.00
CA GLY A 25 -5.84 -24.79 21.81
C GLY A 25 -6.73 -24.69 20.56
N CYS A 26 -8.04 -24.52 20.72
CA CYS A 26 -9.00 -24.64 19.60
C CYS A 26 -9.24 -23.33 18.83
N ALA A 27 -8.97 -22.17 19.42
CA ALA A 27 -9.23 -20.88 18.77
C ALA A 27 -8.29 -20.62 17.57
N GLY A 28 -7.05 -21.13 17.61
CA GLY A 28 -6.07 -20.98 16.52
C GLY A 28 -6.37 -21.84 15.29
N LEU A 29 -7.11 -22.95 15.43
CA LEU A 29 -7.48 -23.83 14.32
C LEU A 29 -8.57 -23.19 13.44
N LYS A 30 -9.54 -22.49 14.05
CA LYS A 30 -10.62 -21.82 13.31
C LYS A 30 -10.16 -20.56 12.56
N LYS A 31 -9.14 -19.85 13.07
CA LYS A 31 -8.66 -18.58 12.48
C LYS A 31 -8.30 -18.72 11.00
N TRP A 32 -7.56 -19.76 10.64
CA TRP A 32 -7.05 -19.94 9.26
C TRP A 32 -8.12 -20.44 8.29
N GLU A 33 -9.03 -21.30 8.75
CA GLU A 33 -10.18 -21.73 7.96
C GLU A 33 -11.14 -20.58 7.67
N ILE A 34 -11.37 -19.70 8.65
CA ILE A 34 -12.18 -18.48 8.47
C ILE A 34 -11.50 -17.54 7.48
N LEU A 35 -10.19 -17.33 7.61
CA LEU A 35 -9.42 -16.47 6.70
C LEU A 35 -9.44 -17.01 5.26
N GLN A 36 -9.26 -18.32 5.07
CA GLN A 36 -9.34 -18.91 3.73
C GLN A 36 -10.71 -18.69 3.09
N LYS A 37 -11.78 -18.96 3.85
CA LYS A 37 -13.17 -18.78 3.38
C LYS A 37 -13.47 -17.30 3.09
N ALA A 38 -13.00 -16.40 3.95
CA ALA A 38 -13.19 -14.95 3.77
C ALA A 38 -12.43 -14.40 2.57
N SER A 39 -11.23 -14.90 2.29
CA SER A 39 -10.39 -14.43 1.19
C SER A 39 -10.79 -14.99 -0.18
N ASN A 40 -11.64 -16.04 -0.24
CA ASN A 40 -12.06 -16.73 -1.46
C ASN A 40 -10.88 -17.11 -2.38
N VAL A 41 -9.84 -17.71 -1.80
CA VAL A 41 -8.58 -18.06 -2.48
C VAL A 41 -8.40 -19.58 -2.60
N PRO A 42 -7.60 -20.08 -3.58
CA PRO A 42 -7.27 -21.51 -3.66
C PRO A 42 -6.57 -22.00 -2.38
N PRO A 43 -6.64 -23.31 -2.05
CA PRO A 43 -6.10 -23.87 -0.81
C PRO A 43 -4.57 -23.79 -0.71
N CYS A 44 -3.87 -23.76 -1.82
CA CYS A 44 -2.45 -23.46 -1.90
C CYS A 44 -2.16 -22.71 -3.19
N PHE A 45 -1.12 -21.88 -3.18
CA PHE A 45 -0.65 -21.14 -4.34
C PHE A 45 0.82 -20.76 -4.14
N GLU A 46 1.64 -20.83 -5.19
CA GLU A 46 3.03 -20.38 -5.15
C GLU A 46 3.42 -19.70 -6.47
N LEU A 47 4.07 -18.55 -6.35
CA LEU A 47 4.66 -17.77 -7.42
C LEU A 47 6.10 -18.21 -7.65
N GLU A 48 6.28 -19.28 -8.44
CA GLU A 48 7.60 -19.86 -8.68
C GLU A 48 8.54 -18.90 -9.45
N ALA A 49 8.00 -18.16 -10.42
CA ALA A 49 8.76 -17.27 -11.30
C ALA A 49 9.26 -15.97 -10.64
N VAL A 50 8.94 -15.70 -9.36
CA VAL A 50 9.43 -14.52 -8.66
C VAL A 50 10.94 -14.67 -8.41
N PRO A 51 11.78 -13.74 -8.91
CA PRO A 51 13.23 -13.85 -8.83
C PRO A 51 13.70 -13.87 -7.38
N PHE A 52 14.92 -14.37 -7.17
CA PHE A 52 15.53 -14.43 -5.85
C PHE A 52 16.92 -13.81 -5.88
N TYR A 53 17.15 -12.88 -4.95
CA TYR A 53 18.47 -12.34 -4.65
C TYR A 53 18.82 -12.70 -3.21
N PRO A 54 19.95 -13.39 -2.96
CA PRO A 54 20.35 -13.73 -1.61
C PRO A 54 20.66 -12.46 -0.81
N GLN A 55 20.01 -12.34 0.35
CA GLN A 55 20.15 -11.17 1.20
C GLN A 55 21.36 -11.38 2.12
N LYS A 56 22.49 -10.71 1.82
CA LYS A 56 23.62 -10.66 2.76
C LYS A 56 23.31 -9.68 3.90
N ALA A 57 24.17 -9.62 4.91
CA ALA A 57 23.97 -8.76 6.07
C ALA A 57 23.61 -7.32 5.64
N TYR A 58 22.55 -6.77 6.23
CA TYR A 58 22.05 -5.40 6.00
C TYR A 58 21.44 -5.11 4.60
N GLN A 59 21.25 -6.13 3.76
CA GLN A 59 20.70 -5.98 2.40
C GLN A 59 19.25 -6.44 2.24
N CYS A 60 18.53 -6.77 3.33
CA CYS A 60 17.16 -7.30 3.22
C CYS A 60 16.19 -6.32 2.54
N GLY A 61 16.34 -5.01 2.76
CA GLY A 61 15.53 -3.96 2.09
C GLY A 61 15.79 -3.83 0.59
N PRO A 62 17.03 -3.53 0.14
CA PRO A 62 17.35 -3.45 -1.28
C PRO A 62 17.02 -4.73 -2.04
N ALA A 63 17.29 -5.90 -1.44
CA ALA A 63 17.00 -7.17 -2.09
C ALA A 63 15.51 -7.45 -2.21
N ALA A 64 14.70 -7.20 -1.17
CA ALA A 64 13.25 -7.37 -1.26
C ALA A 64 12.63 -6.42 -2.30
N LEU A 65 13.12 -5.17 -2.37
CA LEU A 65 12.68 -4.23 -3.39
C LEU A 65 13.10 -4.65 -4.80
N ALA A 66 14.35 -5.11 -4.99
CA ALA A 66 14.83 -5.64 -6.26
C ALA A 66 13.96 -6.80 -6.75
N ILE A 67 13.63 -7.77 -5.88
CA ILE A 67 12.74 -8.89 -6.22
C ILE A 67 11.41 -8.38 -6.79
N ALA A 68 10.76 -7.44 -6.08
CA ALA A 68 9.46 -6.92 -6.50
C ALA A 68 9.54 -6.05 -7.77
N LEU A 69 10.58 -5.23 -7.91
CA LEU A 69 10.81 -4.42 -9.11
C LEU A 69 11.05 -5.30 -10.35
N ASN A 70 11.88 -6.34 -10.25
CA ASN A 70 12.11 -7.30 -11.33
C ASN A 70 10.84 -8.05 -11.69
N TRP A 71 10.07 -8.53 -10.70
CA TRP A 71 8.76 -9.13 -10.95
C TRP A 71 7.82 -8.17 -11.70
N SER A 72 7.83 -6.88 -11.33
CA SER A 72 7.07 -5.84 -12.02
C SER A 72 7.65 -5.43 -13.40
N GLY A 73 8.66 -6.15 -13.89
CA GLY A 73 9.29 -5.95 -15.19
C GLY A 73 10.35 -4.84 -15.26
N LEU A 74 11.00 -4.50 -14.15
CA LEU A 74 12.16 -3.60 -14.13
C LEU A 74 13.43 -4.37 -13.73
N PRO A 75 14.34 -4.68 -14.67
CA PRO A 75 15.57 -5.35 -14.34
C PRO A 75 16.47 -4.44 -13.50
N ILE A 76 16.64 -4.76 -12.22
CA ILE A 76 17.47 -3.99 -11.28
C ILE A 76 18.10 -4.88 -10.21
N SER A 77 19.36 -4.63 -9.85
CA SER A 77 20.03 -5.41 -8.80
C SER A 77 19.82 -4.79 -7.41
N PRO A 78 19.93 -5.57 -6.32
CA PRO A 78 19.94 -5.02 -4.96
C PRO A 78 21.03 -3.98 -4.73
N GLU A 79 22.20 -4.14 -5.35
CA GLU A 79 23.35 -3.22 -5.23
C GLU A 79 22.99 -1.84 -5.75
N ALA A 80 22.33 -1.77 -6.92
CA ALA A 80 21.88 -0.51 -7.52
C ALA A 80 20.88 0.26 -6.65
N LEU A 81 20.16 -0.43 -5.76
CA LEU A 81 19.17 0.17 -4.86
C LEU A 81 19.74 0.56 -3.50
N THR A 82 21.00 0.19 -3.20
CA THR A 82 21.55 0.34 -1.85
C THR A 82 21.56 1.81 -1.42
N ASP A 83 22.09 2.70 -2.25
CA ASP A 83 22.16 4.14 -1.93
C ASP A 83 20.78 4.80 -1.85
N GLU A 84 19.76 4.20 -2.48
CA GLU A 84 18.40 4.71 -2.49
C GLU A 84 17.59 4.33 -1.24
N VAL A 85 17.91 3.20 -0.61
CA VAL A 85 17.06 2.59 0.44
C VAL A 85 17.80 2.20 1.71
N PHE A 86 19.13 2.14 1.71
CA PHE A 86 19.90 1.78 2.89
C PHE A 86 20.20 2.99 3.76
N THR A 87 20.06 2.83 5.08
CA THR A 87 20.42 3.86 6.05
C THR A 87 21.47 3.30 7.02
N PRO A 88 22.75 3.71 6.92
CA PRO A 88 23.83 3.18 7.76
C PRO A 88 23.56 3.29 9.27
N ALA A 89 23.01 4.43 9.70
CA ALA A 89 22.70 4.70 11.11
C ALA A 89 21.66 3.73 11.72
N ARG A 90 20.80 3.14 10.88
CA ARG A 90 19.78 2.17 11.31
C ARG A 90 20.13 0.73 10.98
N LYS A 91 21.31 0.50 10.37
CA LYS A 91 21.76 -0.82 9.90
C LYS A 91 20.66 -1.56 9.13
N GLY A 92 19.92 -0.83 8.27
CA GLY A 92 18.76 -1.36 7.56
C GLY A 92 18.07 -0.32 6.70
N SER A 93 16.94 -0.71 6.11
CA SER A 93 16.13 0.16 5.24
C SER A 93 14.86 0.63 5.91
N LEU A 94 14.44 1.85 5.59
CA LEU A 94 13.16 2.39 6.04
C LEU A 94 12.04 2.02 5.08
N GLN A 95 10.84 1.80 5.64
CA GLN A 95 9.63 1.56 4.84
C GLN A 95 9.38 2.72 3.86
N THR A 96 9.56 3.95 4.31
CA THR A 96 9.44 5.16 3.48
C THR A 96 10.48 5.22 2.37
N ALA A 97 11.69 4.70 2.60
CA ALA A 97 12.73 4.66 1.58
C ALA A 97 12.40 3.64 0.49
N LEU A 98 11.88 2.45 0.85
CA LEU A 98 11.38 1.47 -0.13
C LEU A 98 10.25 2.04 -0.98
N ILE A 99 9.28 2.71 -0.34
CA ILE A 99 8.16 3.36 -1.03
C ILE A 99 8.67 4.46 -1.97
N GLY A 100 9.58 5.30 -1.51
CA GLY A 100 10.17 6.39 -2.30
C GLY A 100 10.96 5.87 -3.51
N ALA A 101 11.79 4.85 -3.32
CA ALA A 101 12.54 4.22 -4.40
C ALA A 101 11.62 3.59 -5.44
N ALA A 102 10.62 2.80 -5.02
CA ALA A 102 9.64 2.23 -5.95
C ALA A 102 8.95 3.30 -6.81
N ARG A 103 8.57 4.44 -6.20
CA ARG A 103 7.97 5.57 -6.92
C ARG A 103 8.93 6.23 -7.90
N ARG A 104 10.19 6.44 -7.53
CA ARG A 104 11.22 6.96 -8.47
C ARG A 104 11.42 6.05 -9.67
N HIS A 105 11.22 4.74 -9.50
CA HIS A 105 11.24 3.74 -10.57
C HIS A 105 9.91 3.62 -11.32
N GLY A 106 8.97 4.57 -11.16
CA GLY A 106 7.72 4.59 -11.92
C GLY A 106 6.78 3.42 -11.59
N ARG A 107 6.82 2.92 -10.35
CA ARG A 107 5.94 1.84 -9.86
C ARG A 107 4.99 2.34 -8.79
N ILE A 108 3.77 1.82 -8.83
CA ILE A 108 2.78 2.05 -7.78
C ILE A 108 3.26 1.31 -6.53
N ALA A 109 3.56 2.07 -5.48
CA ALA A 109 3.89 1.59 -4.15
C ALA A 109 2.62 1.57 -3.30
N TYR A 110 1.86 0.47 -3.36
CA TYR A 110 0.57 0.33 -2.68
C TYR A 110 0.75 -0.35 -1.32
N LEU A 111 0.36 0.36 -0.26
CA LEU A 111 0.40 -0.18 1.10
C LEU A 111 -0.77 -1.13 1.33
N SER A 112 -0.44 -2.35 1.75
CA SER A 112 -1.39 -3.37 2.14
C SER A 112 -1.15 -3.74 3.60
N THR A 113 -2.23 -3.97 4.35
CA THR A 113 -2.17 -4.37 5.76
C THR A 113 -3.16 -5.47 6.03
N GLY A 114 -2.71 -6.52 6.72
CA GLY A 114 -3.58 -7.63 7.15
C GLY A 114 -3.30 -8.94 6.44
N MET A 115 -3.54 -10.05 7.15
CA MET A 115 -3.29 -11.40 6.64
C MET A 115 -4.26 -11.85 5.56
N ASP A 116 -5.52 -11.45 5.68
CA ASP A 116 -6.58 -11.72 4.71
C ASP A 116 -6.24 -11.13 3.33
N VAL A 117 -5.68 -9.91 3.32
CA VAL A 117 -5.36 -9.20 2.09
C VAL A 117 -4.20 -9.87 1.35
N ILE A 118 -3.14 -10.29 2.05
CA ILE A 118 -1.94 -10.81 1.37
C ILE A 118 -2.19 -12.12 0.63
N PHE A 119 -3.08 -12.98 1.12
CA PHE A 119 -3.36 -14.24 0.44
C PHE A 119 -4.13 -13.98 -0.86
N SER A 120 -5.08 -13.02 -0.86
CA SER A 120 -5.77 -12.59 -2.07
C SER A 120 -4.81 -11.96 -3.08
N GLU A 121 -3.86 -11.14 -2.64
CA GLU A 121 -2.85 -10.56 -3.52
C GLU A 121 -1.93 -11.64 -4.13
N VAL A 122 -1.42 -12.56 -3.30
CA VAL A 122 -0.56 -13.65 -3.78
C VAL A 122 -1.32 -14.57 -4.74
N ALA A 123 -2.57 -14.89 -4.45
CA ALA A 123 -3.43 -15.68 -5.34
C ALA A 123 -3.76 -14.96 -6.66
N ALA A 124 -3.82 -13.63 -6.65
CA ALA A 124 -3.94 -12.80 -7.86
C ALA A 124 -2.60 -12.65 -8.61
N GLY A 125 -1.53 -13.25 -8.09
CA GLY A 125 -0.22 -13.30 -8.71
C GLY A 125 0.74 -12.21 -8.25
N HIS A 126 0.39 -11.43 -7.22
CA HIS A 126 1.20 -10.32 -6.73
C HIS A 126 2.07 -10.72 -5.54
N PRO A 127 3.41 -10.71 -5.66
CA PRO A 127 4.28 -10.90 -4.52
C PRO A 127 4.20 -9.69 -3.59
N VAL A 128 4.26 -9.93 -2.27
CA VAL A 128 4.10 -8.87 -1.26
C VAL A 128 5.37 -8.71 -0.46
N ILE A 129 5.97 -7.53 -0.47
CA ILE A 129 7.05 -7.21 0.48
C ILE A 129 6.43 -7.00 1.85
N ILE A 130 6.94 -7.65 2.88
CA ILE A 130 6.53 -7.46 4.27
C ILE A 130 7.72 -7.15 5.16
N LEU A 131 7.45 -6.56 6.32
CA LEU A 131 8.45 -6.31 7.36
C LEU A 131 8.16 -7.19 8.57
N GLN A 132 9.06 -8.12 8.88
CA GLN A 132 8.93 -8.98 10.07
C GLN A 132 9.90 -8.52 11.16
N ASN A 133 9.54 -8.76 12.41
CA ASN A 133 10.50 -8.76 13.51
C ASN A 133 10.72 -10.21 13.96
N LEU A 134 11.88 -10.77 13.58
CA LEU A 134 12.28 -12.14 13.87
C LEU A 134 12.90 -12.31 15.28
N GLY A 135 13.16 -11.20 15.97
CA GLY A 135 13.74 -11.16 17.31
C GLY A 135 12.71 -11.33 18.43
N LEU A 136 13.03 -10.84 19.62
CA LEU A 136 12.12 -10.75 20.76
C LEU A 136 11.71 -9.29 20.98
N SER A 137 10.66 -9.04 21.76
CA SER A 137 10.17 -7.67 21.97
C SER A 137 11.23 -6.75 22.60
N TRP A 138 12.13 -7.29 23.43
CA TRP A 138 13.25 -6.56 24.05
C TRP A 138 14.54 -6.54 23.22
N TYR A 139 14.61 -7.32 22.14
CA TYR A 139 15.77 -7.33 21.22
C TYR A 139 15.27 -7.57 19.78
N PRO A 140 14.80 -6.52 19.09
CA PRO A 140 14.15 -6.65 17.79
C PRO A 140 15.16 -6.96 16.69
N ILE A 141 14.76 -7.81 15.75
CA ILE A 141 15.51 -8.12 14.52
C ILE A 141 14.58 -7.87 13.34
N TRP A 142 14.63 -6.66 12.79
CA TRP A 142 13.80 -6.24 11.66
C TRP A 142 14.32 -6.83 10.35
N HIS A 143 13.42 -7.42 9.57
CA HIS A 143 13.77 -8.19 8.38
C HIS A 143 12.70 -8.07 7.30
N TYR A 144 13.11 -7.63 6.10
CA TYR A 144 12.23 -7.62 4.94
C TYR A 144 12.21 -8.98 4.24
N THR A 145 11.02 -9.44 3.87
CA THR A 145 10.82 -10.67 3.11
C THR A 145 9.79 -10.46 2.03
N VAL A 146 9.81 -11.28 0.98
CA VAL A 146 8.77 -11.26 -0.06
C VAL A 146 7.92 -12.51 0.08
N VAL A 147 6.62 -12.33 0.32
CA VAL A 147 5.62 -13.40 0.31
C VAL A 147 5.34 -13.79 -1.12
N VAL A 148 5.51 -15.07 -1.44
CA VAL A 148 5.34 -15.61 -2.80
C VAL A 148 4.39 -16.80 -2.83
N GLY A 149 3.95 -17.32 -1.69
CA GLY A 149 3.03 -18.44 -1.68
C GLY A 149 2.50 -18.77 -0.30
N TYR A 150 1.54 -19.67 -0.26
CA TYR A 150 0.94 -20.20 0.95
C TYR A 150 0.33 -21.58 0.69
N ASP A 151 0.16 -22.34 1.77
CA ASP A 151 -0.56 -23.61 1.78
C ASP A 151 -1.36 -23.70 3.09
N PHE A 152 -2.70 -23.69 2.97
CA PHE A 152 -3.62 -23.75 4.11
C PHE A 152 -3.68 -25.13 4.76
N GLN A 153 -3.45 -26.22 3.99
CA GLN A 153 -3.44 -27.58 4.53
C GLN A 153 -2.21 -27.80 5.40
N GLN A 154 -1.04 -27.40 4.89
CA GLN A 154 0.24 -27.49 5.61
C GLN A 154 0.42 -26.35 6.62
N LYS A 155 -0.42 -25.31 6.56
CA LYS A 155 -0.38 -24.11 7.42
C LYS A 155 0.97 -23.39 7.34
N ILE A 156 1.45 -23.17 6.11
CA ILE A 156 2.74 -22.54 5.83
C ILE A 156 2.60 -21.37 4.86
N VAL A 157 3.40 -20.33 5.08
CA VAL A 157 3.68 -19.26 4.12
C VAL A 157 5.04 -19.53 3.48
N ILE A 158 5.14 -19.23 2.19
CA ILE A 158 6.35 -19.40 1.38
C ILE A 158 6.94 -18.02 1.11
N LEU A 159 8.19 -17.84 1.51
CA LEU A 159 8.89 -16.56 1.49
C LEU A 159 10.18 -16.64 0.68
N ARG A 160 10.53 -15.55 0.00
CA ARG A 160 11.90 -15.23 -0.41
C ARG A 160 12.54 -14.45 0.75
N SER A 161 13.52 -15.05 1.43
CA SER A 161 14.05 -14.49 2.69
C SER A 161 15.49 -14.92 2.98
N GLY A 162 16.34 -13.97 3.35
CA GLY A 162 17.74 -14.24 3.67
C GLY A 162 18.48 -14.84 2.47
N VAL A 163 19.25 -15.90 2.72
CA VAL A 163 19.92 -16.71 1.69
C VAL A 163 19.05 -17.87 1.17
N THR A 164 17.80 -17.98 1.62
CA THR A 164 16.90 -19.08 1.28
C THR A 164 15.85 -18.63 0.25
N ALA A 165 15.94 -19.15 -0.97
CA ALA A 165 14.99 -18.85 -2.04
C ALA A 165 13.56 -19.29 -1.70
N ARG A 166 13.40 -20.50 -1.16
CA ARG A 166 12.10 -21.05 -0.76
C ARG A 166 12.05 -21.29 0.73
N LYS A 167 11.83 -20.24 1.50
CA LYS A 167 11.74 -20.33 2.97
C LYS A 167 10.30 -20.65 3.37
N LEU A 168 10.10 -21.83 3.95
CA LEU A 168 8.83 -22.23 4.54
C LEU A 168 8.74 -21.72 5.97
N MET A 169 7.62 -21.09 6.32
CA MET A 169 7.35 -20.59 7.67
C MET A 169 5.93 -20.97 8.08
N SER A 170 5.76 -21.55 9.28
CA SER A 170 4.41 -21.85 9.76
C SER A 170 3.58 -20.59 9.95
N PHE A 171 2.27 -20.67 9.70
CA PHE A 171 1.32 -19.56 9.88
C PHE A 171 1.43 -18.94 11.27
N ARG A 172 1.63 -19.74 12.31
CA ARG A 172 1.76 -19.25 13.69
C ARG A 172 3.00 -18.37 13.88
N VAL A 173 4.14 -18.76 13.32
CA VAL A 173 5.39 -17.98 13.44
C VAL A 173 5.30 -16.74 12.56
N PHE A 174 4.76 -16.89 11.35
CA PHE A 174 4.54 -15.80 10.42
C PHE A 174 3.66 -14.70 11.01
N ASP A 175 2.48 -15.07 11.50
CA ASP A 175 1.51 -14.17 12.15
C ASP A 175 2.17 -13.38 13.29
N LYS A 176 2.80 -14.07 14.25
CA LYS A 176 3.43 -13.44 15.41
C LYS A 176 4.57 -12.48 15.05
N THR A 177 5.40 -12.83 14.09
CA THR A 177 6.57 -12.01 13.71
C THR A 177 6.18 -10.82 12.85
N TRP A 178 5.12 -10.95 12.03
CA TRP A 178 4.62 -9.88 11.18
C TRP A 178 3.70 -8.90 11.91
N ALA A 179 2.90 -9.38 12.87
CA ALA A 179 2.04 -8.54 13.72
C ALA A 179 2.80 -7.40 14.41
N ARG A 180 4.09 -7.59 14.73
CA ARG A 180 4.96 -6.59 15.36
C ARG A 180 5.25 -5.37 14.47
N SER A 181 5.05 -5.49 13.17
CA SER A 181 5.11 -4.37 12.22
C SER A 181 3.75 -3.73 11.96
N ASN A 182 2.72 -4.12 12.73
CA ASN A 182 1.30 -3.87 12.42
C ASN A 182 0.88 -4.41 11.05
N TYR A 183 1.38 -5.60 10.70
CA TYR A 183 1.13 -6.26 9.42
C TYR A 183 1.46 -5.39 8.21
N TRP A 184 2.57 -4.66 8.26
CA TRP A 184 2.98 -3.81 7.16
C TRP A 184 3.33 -4.65 5.92
N GLY A 185 2.67 -4.34 4.80
CA GLY A 185 2.90 -4.94 3.50
C GLY A 185 2.97 -3.87 2.40
N LEU A 186 3.71 -4.18 1.35
CA LEU A 186 3.93 -3.29 0.22
C LEU A 186 3.87 -4.09 -1.08
N LEU A 187 2.96 -3.69 -1.95
CA LEU A 187 2.88 -4.13 -3.34
C LEU A 187 3.63 -3.14 -4.24
N ILE A 188 4.37 -3.67 -5.20
CA ILE A 188 5.06 -2.90 -6.23
C ILE A 188 4.43 -3.26 -7.58
N LEU A 189 3.50 -2.44 -8.04
CA LEU A 189 2.68 -2.72 -9.23
C LEU A 189 3.09 -1.82 -10.40
N LYS A 190 2.88 -2.31 -11.63
CA LYS A 190 2.91 -1.41 -12.79
C LYS A 190 1.76 -0.40 -12.66
N PRO A 191 1.90 0.81 -13.20
CA PRO A 191 0.82 1.80 -13.20
C PRO A 191 -0.53 1.32 -13.74
N LYS A 192 -0.48 0.38 -14.70
CA LYS A 192 -1.65 -0.22 -15.36
C LYS A 192 -2.26 -1.42 -14.62
N GLN A 193 -1.94 -1.62 -13.35
CA GLN A 193 -2.39 -2.76 -12.56
C GLN A 193 -3.06 -2.29 -11.27
N LEU A 194 -4.19 -2.93 -10.92
CA LEU A 194 -4.85 -2.77 -9.63
C LEU A 194 -4.41 -3.88 -8.67
N PRO A 195 -4.33 -3.61 -7.36
CA PRO A 195 -4.32 -4.64 -6.33
C PRO A 195 -5.55 -5.54 -6.44
N ALA A 196 -5.45 -6.79 -6.01
CA ALA A 196 -6.59 -7.71 -5.93
C ALA A 196 -7.67 -7.16 -5.00
N VAL A 197 -7.27 -6.61 -3.86
CA VAL A 197 -8.14 -5.97 -2.87
C VAL A 197 -7.91 -4.46 -2.89
N ALA A 198 -8.23 -3.84 -4.02
CA ALA A 198 -8.03 -2.42 -4.24
C ALA A 198 -9.02 -1.56 -3.43
N LYS A 199 -8.49 -0.67 -2.58
CA LYS A 199 -9.23 0.42 -1.93
C LYS A 199 -8.90 1.73 -2.62
N GLU A 200 -9.92 2.50 -2.99
CA GLU A 200 -9.78 3.72 -3.80
C GLU A 200 -8.80 4.71 -3.18
N ASN A 201 -9.03 5.09 -1.93
CA ASN A 201 -8.20 6.05 -1.20
C ASN A 201 -6.73 5.62 -1.13
N LEU A 202 -6.46 4.33 -0.87
CA LEU A 202 -5.09 3.81 -0.79
C LEU A 202 -4.43 3.78 -2.17
N PHE A 203 -5.17 3.40 -3.21
CA PHE A 203 -4.65 3.35 -4.56
C PHE A 203 -4.35 4.76 -5.09
N LEU A 204 -5.27 5.71 -4.91
CA LEU A 204 -5.07 7.10 -5.30
C LEU A 204 -3.94 7.77 -4.51
N THR A 205 -3.77 7.42 -3.23
CA THR A 205 -2.60 7.87 -2.44
C THR A 205 -1.29 7.32 -3.01
N ALA A 206 -1.28 6.07 -3.48
CA ALA A 206 -0.11 5.47 -4.11
C ALA A 206 0.21 6.13 -5.47
N VAL A 207 -0.81 6.42 -6.28
CA VAL A 207 -0.68 7.12 -7.58
C VAL A 207 -0.22 8.57 -7.39
N LEU A 208 -0.79 9.32 -6.44
CA LEU A 208 -0.30 10.66 -6.07
C LEU A 208 1.18 10.65 -5.66
N GLY A 209 1.63 9.53 -5.09
CA GLY A 209 3.05 9.32 -4.79
C GLY A 209 3.96 9.30 -6.01
N LEU A 210 3.46 8.85 -7.17
CA LEU A 210 4.18 8.88 -8.45
C LEU A 210 4.32 10.31 -8.97
N GLU A 211 3.24 11.10 -8.88
CA GLU A 211 3.24 12.52 -9.27
C GLU A 211 4.28 13.30 -8.46
N LYS A 212 4.28 13.12 -7.13
CA LYS A 212 5.29 13.74 -6.24
C LYS A 212 6.73 13.29 -6.50
N ALA A 213 6.90 12.13 -7.15
CA ALA A 213 8.21 11.62 -7.56
C ALA A 213 8.61 12.06 -8.98
N GLY A 214 7.84 12.94 -9.62
CA GLY A 214 8.08 13.42 -10.99
C GLY A 214 7.74 12.40 -12.08
N GLN A 215 7.06 11.31 -11.74
CA GLN A 215 6.69 10.24 -12.68
C GLN A 215 5.32 10.53 -13.30
N SER A 216 5.19 11.65 -14.00
CA SER A 216 3.90 12.17 -14.51
C SER A 216 3.18 11.18 -15.43
N GLN A 217 3.89 10.54 -16.37
CA GLN A 217 3.27 9.54 -17.26
C GLN A 217 2.77 8.31 -16.50
N ALA A 218 3.53 7.84 -15.51
CA ALA A 218 3.13 6.73 -14.66
C ALA A 218 1.94 7.10 -13.77
N ALA A 219 1.88 8.34 -13.27
CA ALA A 219 0.74 8.84 -12.51
C ALA A 219 -0.54 8.88 -13.39
N ILE A 220 -0.46 9.38 -14.62
CA ILE A 220 -1.55 9.37 -15.61
C ILE A 220 -2.07 7.94 -15.85
N ASP A 221 -1.17 6.99 -16.10
CA ASP A 221 -1.55 5.59 -16.28
C ASP A 221 -2.22 5.01 -15.02
N GLY A 222 -1.73 5.39 -13.83
CA GLY A 222 -2.34 5.04 -12.54
C GLY A 222 -3.74 5.61 -12.36
N TYR A 223 -3.96 6.90 -12.68
CA TYR A 223 -5.29 7.51 -12.60
C TYR A 223 -6.27 6.91 -13.60
N LYS A 224 -5.83 6.65 -14.84
CA LYS A 224 -6.64 5.91 -15.83
C LYS A 224 -7.04 4.53 -15.30
N THR A 225 -6.10 3.83 -14.68
CA THR A 225 -6.37 2.53 -14.06
C THR A 225 -7.38 2.63 -12.91
N ALA A 226 -7.26 3.66 -12.07
CA ALA A 226 -8.24 3.92 -11.01
C ALA A 226 -9.65 4.15 -11.59
N LEU A 227 -9.76 4.95 -12.65
CA LEU A 227 -11.03 5.27 -13.32
C LEU A 227 -11.69 4.07 -14.00
N THR A 228 -10.94 3.00 -14.31
CA THR A 228 -11.58 1.74 -14.76
C THR A 228 -12.41 1.07 -13.67
N ARG A 229 -12.09 1.31 -12.38
CA ARG A 229 -12.78 0.75 -11.22
C ARG A 229 -13.71 1.75 -10.54
N TRP A 230 -13.31 3.02 -10.48
CA TRP A 230 -14.03 4.12 -9.86
C TRP A 230 -14.22 5.24 -10.89
N PRO A 231 -15.13 5.07 -11.87
CA PRO A 231 -15.23 5.97 -13.03
C PRO A 231 -15.61 7.41 -12.67
N GLU A 232 -16.29 7.61 -11.54
CA GLU A 232 -16.74 8.92 -11.06
C GLU A 232 -15.83 9.48 -9.95
N SER A 233 -14.64 8.93 -9.75
CA SER A 233 -13.72 9.41 -8.71
C SER A 233 -13.23 10.83 -9.02
N LEU A 234 -13.72 11.83 -8.27
CA LEU A 234 -13.28 13.22 -8.41
C LEU A 234 -11.77 13.36 -8.26
N VAL A 235 -11.17 12.67 -7.27
CA VAL A 235 -9.72 12.72 -7.02
C VAL A 235 -8.93 12.15 -8.20
N ALA A 236 -9.40 11.05 -8.79
CA ALA A 236 -8.73 10.45 -9.94
C ALA A 236 -8.88 11.30 -11.21
N LEU A 237 -10.07 11.88 -11.45
CA LEU A 237 -10.33 12.79 -12.57
C LEU A 237 -9.49 14.07 -12.46
N MET A 238 -9.45 14.68 -11.28
CA MET A 238 -8.59 15.85 -11.00
C MET A 238 -7.11 15.52 -11.22
N GLY A 239 -6.64 14.38 -10.70
CA GLY A 239 -5.26 13.93 -10.88
C GLY A 239 -4.91 13.66 -12.35
N LEU A 240 -5.82 13.03 -13.10
CA LEU A 240 -5.64 12.78 -14.54
C LEU A 240 -5.55 14.09 -15.33
N GLY A 241 -6.46 15.03 -15.07
CA GLY A 241 -6.48 16.34 -15.74
C GLY A 241 -5.22 17.15 -15.44
N ASN A 242 -4.81 17.20 -14.16
CA ASN A 242 -3.57 17.84 -13.74
C ASN A 242 -2.34 17.19 -14.37
N GLY A 243 -2.31 15.85 -14.44
CA GLY A 243 -1.23 15.11 -15.08
C GLY A 243 -1.09 15.44 -16.56
N HIS A 244 -2.20 15.45 -17.31
CA HIS A 244 -2.21 15.87 -18.71
C HIS A 244 -1.75 17.32 -18.88
N TYR A 245 -2.21 18.23 -18.01
CA TYR A 245 -1.78 19.63 -18.01
C TYR A 245 -0.27 19.76 -17.77
N ALA A 246 0.29 19.04 -16.78
CA ALA A 246 1.71 19.06 -16.47
C ALA A 246 2.61 18.54 -17.61
N LEU A 247 2.07 17.71 -18.52
CA LEU A 247 2.76 17.25 -19.73
C LEU A 247 2.54 18.16 -20.95
N GLY A 248 1.78 19.26 -20.81
CA GLY A 248 1.41 20.15 -21.91
C GLY A 248 0.34 19.57 -22.85
N GLU A 249 -0.31 18.48 -22.47
CA GLU A 249 -1.35 17.81 -23.25
C GLU A 249 -2.70 18.52 -23.08
N LEU A 250 -2.76 19.81 -23.43
CA LEU A 250 -3.88 20.72 -23.10
C LEU A 250 -5.25 20.19 -23.59
N LYS A 251 -5.30 19.54 -24.75
CA LYS A 251 -6.55 18.94 -25.27
C LYS A 251 -7.05 17.81 -24.38
N SER A 252 -6.16 16.93 -23.94
CA SER A 252 -6.51 15.81 -23.04
C SER A 252 -6.91 16.32 -21.65
N ALA A 253 -6.22 17.35 -21.16
CA ALA A 253 -6.55 18.01 -19.90
C ALA A 253 -7.95 18.65 -19.97
N GLU A 254 -8.24 19.41 -21.03
CA GLU A 254 -9.55 20.03 -21.25
C GLU A 254 -10.66 18.97 -21.28
N LEU A 255 -10.51 17.91 -22.08
CA LEU A 255 -11.50 16.83 -22.15
C LEU A 255 -11.75 16.21 -20.77
N THR A 256 -10.69 15.99 -20.00
CA THR A 256 -10.80 15.43 -18.65
C THR A 256 -11.53 16.38 -17.70
N PHE A 257 -11.21 17.68 -17.71
CA PHE A 257 -11.88 18.64 -16.82
C PHE A 257 -13.32 18.93 -17.24
N ARG A 258 -13.64 18.92 -18.53
CA ARG A 258 -15.03 18.98 -19.01
C ARG A 258 -15.85 17.81 -18.49
N GLU A 259 -15.30 16.61 -18.52
CA GLU A 259 -15.95 15.44 -17.93
C GLU A 259 -16.05 15.56 -16.40
N THR A 260 -15.01 16.07 -15.75
CA THR A 260 -14.99 16.28 -14.30
C THR A 260 -16.10 17.22 -13.86
N VAL A 261 -16.28 18.38 -14.51
CA VAL A 261 -17.34 19.34 -14.15
C VAL A 261 -18.75 18.85 -14.53
N ARG A 262 -18.85 17.93 -15.49
CA ARG A 262 -20.11 17.27 -15.85
C ARG A 262 -20.55 16.28 -14.75
N LEU A 263 -19.61 15.51 -14.22
CA LEU A 263 -19.85 14.50 -13.16
C LEU A 263 -19.93 15.14 -11.76
N HIS A 264 -19.16 16.20 -11.52
CA HIS A 264 -19.03 16.88 -10.23
C HIS A 264 -19.30 18.39 -10.40
N PRO A 265 -20.57 18.80 -10.62
CA PRO A 265 -20.94 20.19 -10.90
C PRO A 265 -20.68 21.18 -9.75
N GLU A 266 -20.37 20.67 -8.55
CA GLU A 266 -19.98 21.43 -7.36
C GLU A 266 -18.45 21.55 -7.18
N ALA A 267 -17.64 20.89 -8.01
CA ALA A 267 -16.18 20.91 -7.91
C ALA A 267 -15.59 22.22 -8.46
N GLY A 268 -15.58 23.27 -7.63
CA GLY A 268 -15.03 24.59 -8.00
C GLY A 268 -13.59 24.53 -8.51
N SER A 269 -12.76 23.63 -7.98
CA SER A 269 -11.37 23.45 -8.43
C SER A 269 -11.28 22.89 -9.85
N ALA A 270 -12.23 22.04 -10.26
CA ALA A 270 -12.28 21.52 -11.62
C ALA A 270 -12.66 22.62 -12.62
N PHE A 271 -13.63 23.47 -12.26
CA PHE A 271 -13.97 24.66 -13.06
C PHE A 271 -12.81 25.64 -13.17
N ASN A 272 -12.07 25.88 -12.09
CA ASN A 272 -10.89 26.74 -12.11
C ASN A 272 -9.81 26.20 -13.06
N ASN A 273 -9.51 24.90 -12.99
CA ASN A 273 -8.51 24.29 -13.87
C ASN A 273 -8.98 24.30 -15.33
N LEU A 274 -10.26 24.05 -15.59
CA LEU A 274 -10.84 24.20 -16.92
C LEU A 274 -10.71 25.63 -17.45
N ALA A 275 -10.98 26.63 -16.62
CA ALA A 275 -10.84 28.04 -16.98
C ALA A 275 -9.41 28.40 -17.39
N GLN A 276 -8.42 27.96 -16.60
CA GLN A 276 -7.01 28.17 -16.90
C GLN A 276 -6.63 27.54 -18.26
N ILE A 277 -6.99 26.28 -18.48
CA ILE A 277 -6.70 25.57 -19.74
C ILE A 277 -7.35 26.27 -20.94
N LEU A 278 -8.60 26.71 -20.81
CA LEU A 278 -9.31 27.43 -21.88
C LEU A 278 -8.67 28.79 -22.16
N SER A 279 -8.19 29.48 -21.12
CA SER A 279 -7.47 30.75 -21.27
C SER A 279 -6.17 30.56 -22.06
N GLU A 280 -5.37 29.55 -21.72
CA GLU A 280 -4.12 29.22 -22.42
C GLU A 280 -4.34 28.81 -23.88
N GLN A 281 -5.51 28.23 -24.20
CA GLN A 281 -5.93 27.94 -25.57
C GLN A 281 -6.52 29.16 -26.32
N GLY A 282 -6.58 30.34 -25.69
CA GLY A 282 -7.13 31.57 -26.28
C GLY A 282 -8.66 31.65 -26.28
N ARG A 283 -9.36 30.74 -25.60
CA ARG A 283 -10.84 30.67 -25.54
C ARG A 283 -11.38 31.51 -24.38
N LYS A 284 -11.09 32.81 -24.42
CA LYS A 284 -11.33 33.75 -23.32
C LYS A 284 -12.76 33.72 -22.77
N GLN A 285 -13.78 33.66 -23.64
CA GLN A 285 -15.18 33.70 -23.20
C GLN A 285 -15.56 32.47 -22.37
N GLU A 286 -15.21 31.27 -22.83
CA GLU A 286 -15.48 30.04 -22.08
C GLU A 286 -14.65 29.96 -20.80
N ALA A 287 -13.42 30.48 -20.84
CA ALA A 287 -12.57 30.60 -19.66
C ALA A 287 -13.21 31.47 -18.57
N LEU A 288 -13.77 32.63 -18.94
CA LEU A 288 -14.50 33.50 -18.02
C LEU A 288 -15.73 32.82 -17.41
N GLU A 289 -16.50 32.09 -18.21
CA GLU A 289 -17.68 31.35 -17.73
C GLU A 289 -17.29 30.28 -16.69
N ALA A 290 -16.24 29.50 -16.99
CA ALA A 290 -15.73 28.50 -16.06
C ALA A 290 -15.15 29.13 -14.77
N ALA A 291 -14.38 30.21 -14.88
CA ALA A 291 -13.80 30.91 -13.72
C ALA A 291 -14.90 31.53 -12.85
N GLN A 292 -15.91 32.15 -13.46
CA GLN A 292 -17.05 32.72 -12.74
C GLN A 292 -17.84 31.63 -12.00
N LYS A 293 -17.99 30.46 -12.62
CA LYS A 293 -18.61 29.30 -11.97
C LYS A 293 -17.79 28.83 -10.77
N ALA A 294 -16.47 28.72 -10.90
CA ALA A 294 -15.58 28.37 -9.79
C ALA A 294 -15.72 29.35 -8.61
N VAL A 295 -15.68 30.66 -8.88
CA VAL A 295 -15.88 31.72 -7.88
C VAL A 295 -17.24 31.60 -7.21
N SER A 296 -18.31 31.36 -7.98
CA SER A 296 -19.67 31.23 -7.43
C SER A 296 -19.84 30.03 -6.48
N LEU A 297 -19.09 28.94 -6.73
CA LEU A 297 -19.09 27.75 -5.89
C LEU A 297 -18.30 27.96 -4.58
N GLY A 298 -17.28 28.83 -4.60
CA GLY A 298 -16.51 29.21 -3.42
C GLY A 298 -15.74 28.05 -2.79
N GLY A 299 -15.56 28.11 -1.46
CA GLY A 299 -14.82 27.11 -0.69
C GLY A 299 -13.39 27.53 -0.35
N PRO A 300 -12.56 26.59 0.16
CA PRO A 300 -11.24 26.92 0.72
C PRO A 300 -10.26 27.57 -0.28
N LEU A 301 -10.46 27.35 -1.58
CA LEU A 301 -9.64 27.90 -2.66
C LEU A 301 -10.29 29.13 -3.33
N GLY A 302 -11.32 29.75 -2.73
CA GLY A 302 -12.04 30.87 -3.34
C GLY A 302 -11.15 32.04 -3.75
N ALA A 303 -10.10 32.34 -2.97
CA ALA A 303 -9.11 33.36 -3.32
C ALA A 303 -8.31 33.01 -4.59
N VAL A 304 -8.00 31.72 -4.80
CA VAL A 304 -7.35 31.24 -6.03
C VAL A 304 -8.30 31.41 -7.21
N TYR A 305 -9.57 31.05 -7.06
CA TYR A 305 -10.56 31.16 -8.12
C TYR A 305 -10.76 32.62 -8.56
N GLN A 306 -10.80 33.53 -7.60
CA GLN A 306 -10.91 34.96 -7.85
C GLN A 306 -9.69 35.49 -8.62
N LYS A 307 -8.47 35.07 -8.24
CA LYS A 307 -7.24 35.42 -8.95
C LYS A 307 -7.27 34.95 -10.41
N THR A 308 -7.64 33.69 -10.65
CA THR A 308 -7.78 33.15 -12.02
C THR A 308 -8.76 33.97 -12.85
N LEU A 309 -9.90 34.36 -12.27
CA LEU A 309 -10.91 35.19 -12.95
C LEU A 309 -10.32 36.56 -13.34
N GLU A 310 -9.61 37.22 -12.44
CA GLU A 310 -8.97 38.53 -12.67
C GLU A 310 -7.87 38.46 -13.75
N GLU A 311 -7.06 37.40 -13.75
CA GLU A 311 -6.02 37.15 -14.77
C GLU A 311 -6.67 37.01 -16.16
N ILE A 312 -7.72 36.18 -16.28
CA ILE A 312 -8.45 36.01 -17.55
C ILE A 312 -9.10 37.32 -18.00
N GLN A 313 -9.68 38.10 -17.09
CA GLN A 313 -10.31 39.39 -17.40
C GLN A 313 -9.29 40.40 -17.95
N SER A 314 -8.18 40.58 -17.22
CA SER A 314 -7.10 41.53 -17.57
C SER A 314 -6.31 41.11 -18.81
N GLY A 315 -6.33 39.83 -19.19
CA GLY A 315 -5.52 39.31 -20.28
C GLY A 315 -4.03 39.26 -19.94
N ALA A 316 -3.68 39.32 -18.65
CA ALA A 316 -2.33 39.12 -18.16
C ALA A 316 -2.03 37.61 -18.10
N PRO A 317 -0.84 37.17 -18.55
CA PRO A 317 -0.38 35.79 -18.36
C PRO A 317 -0.06 35.48 -16.90
#